data_AF-A0A940DGG1-F1
#
_entry.id   AF-A0A940DGG1-F1
#
_cell.length_a   1.000
_cell.length_b   1.000
_cell.length_c   1.000
_cell.angle_alpha   90.00
_cell.angle_beta   90.00
_cell.angle_gamma   90.00
#
_symmetry.space_group_name_H-M   'P 1'
#
loop_
_entity.id
_entity.type
_entity.pdbx_description
1 polymer ?
#
loop_
_entity_poly.entity_id
_entity_poly.type
_entity_poly.pdbx_seq_one_letter_code
_entity_poly.pdbx_strand_id
1 'polypeptide(L)'
;MQLTHESALRRLSELHMDDMPVVEIHPTPTQVDTNWFTEYKKLCHQFMKSLTDSAEELVFLNLSQNEFMALIMGHAMPQNLSIRFRVPLVWGGKLETDNLFLCQTFPHSHRLDEFILEQNGANTIWLPNPPKKVYVPIHETTGGDGGNATTDRLSQMAAQIGKNRSME
;
A
#
# COMPACT_ATOMS: atom_id res chain seq x y z
N MET A 1 3.92 -8.30 22.68
CA MET A 1 4.29 -7.14 23.55
C MET A 1 3.14 -6.14 23.53
N GLN A 2 2.72 -5.57 24.66
CA GLN A 2 1.67 -4.54 24.65
C GLN A 2 2.32 -3.18 24.37
N LEU A 3 2.01 -2.60 23.21
CA LEU A 3 2.48 -1.27 22.83
C LEU A 3 1.41 -0.21 23.17
N THR A 4 1.86 0.95 23.64
CA THR A 4 1.11 2.20 23.58
C THR A 4 1.27 2.84 22.20
N HIS A 5 0.40 3.79 21.85
CA HIS A 5 0.50 4.56 20.59
C HIS A 5 1.90 5.15 20.38
N GLU A 6 2.45 5.81 21.41
CA GLU A 6 3.77 6.43 21.35
C GLU A 6 4.88 5.40 21.12
N SER A 7 4.83 4.26 21.82
CA SER A 7 5.82 3.18 21.63
C SER A 7 5.71 2.49 20.27
N ALA A 8 4.50 2.43 19.69
CA ALA A 8 4.27 1.92 18.36
C ALA A 8 4.87 2.83 17.28
N LEU A 9 4.63 4.15 17.37
CA LEU A 9 5.25 5.14 16.48
C LEU A 9 6.78 5.12 16.60
N ARG A 10 7.31 5.02 17.82
CA ARG A 10 8.75 4.90 18.05
C ARG A 10 9.31 3.63 17.39
N ARG A 11 8.61 2.50 17.51
CA ARG A 11 9.05 1.23 16.90
C ARG A 11 9.06 1.32 15.37
N LEU A 12 8.06 1.97 14.76
CA LEU A 12 8.07 2.22 13.31
C LEU A 12 9.22 3.13 12.88
N SER A 13 9.55 4.15 13.69
CA SER A 13 10.73 4.99 13.44
C SER A 13 12.05 4.19 13.50
N GLU A 14 12.18 3.25 14.43
CA GLU A 14 13.33 2.32 14.49
C GLU A 14 13.43 1.42 13.24
N LEU A 15 12.28 1.13 12.60
CA LEU A 15 12.20 0.41 11.33
C LEU A 15 12.34 1.35 10.10
N HIS A 16 12.68 2.62 10.30
CA HIS A 16 12.74 3.65 9.25
C HIS A 16 11.41 3.81 8.49
N MET A 17 10.31 3.86 9.22
CA MET A 17 8.94 4.12 8.75
C MET A 17 8.27 5.18 9.65
N ASP A 18 9.00 6.24 9.98
CA ASP A 18 8.58 7.31 10.90
C ASP A 18 7.33 8.08 10.44
N ASP A 19 7.05 8.06 9.15
CA ASP A 19 5.89 8.71 8.53
C ASP A 19 4.68 7.78 8.39
N MET A 20 4.79 6.50 8.77
CA MET A 20 3.70 5.54 8.68
C MET A 20 2.71 5.77 9.84
N PRO A 21 1.47 6.23 9.56
CA PRO A 21 0.46 6.33 10.60
C PRO A 21 -0.02 4.94 11.02
N VAL A 22 -0.47 4.84 12.27
CA VAL A 22 -1.05 3.63 12.82
C VAL A 22 -2.50 3.84 13.23
N VAL A 23 -3.25 2.74 13.23
CA VAL A 23 -4.59 2.68 13.81
C VAL A 23 -4.60 1.66 14.95
N GLU A 24 -5.26 2.02 16.03
CA GLU A 24 -5.54 1.10 17.13
C GLU A 24 -6.63 0.11 16.71
N ILE A 25 -6.40 -1.17 16.92
CA ILE A 25 -7.43 -2.18 16.77
C ILE A 25 -7.42 -3.16 17.94
N HIS A 26 -8.60 -3.64 18.27
CA HIS A 26 -8.81 -4.76 19.17
C HIS A 26 -9.08 -6.00 18.31
N PRO A 27 -8.12 -6.94 18.20
CA PRO A 27 -8.27 -8.09 17.32
C PRO A 27 -9.53 -8.86 17.67
N THR A 28 -10.47 -8.90 16.74
CA THR A 28 -11.70 -9.68 16.89
C THR A 28 -11.56 -10.93 16.04
N PRO A 29 -11.39 -12.12 16.65
CA PRO A 29 -11.30 -13.36 15.89
C PRO A 29 -12.52 -13.51 14.99
N THR A 30 -12.29 -13.45 13.69
CA THR A 30 -13.35 -13.44 12.69
C THR A 30 -13.22 -14.66 11.80
N GLN A 31 -14.34 -15.35 11.59
CA GLN A 31 -14.38 -16.46 10.64
C GLN A 31 -14.23 -15.89 9.22
N VAL A 32 -13.23 -16.37 8.50
CA VAL A 32 -12.97 -15.99 7.12
C VAL A 32 -13.63 -17.02 6.20
N ASP A 33 -14.41 -16.55 5.22
CA ASP A 33 -15.09 -17.42 4.26
C ASP A 33 -14.10 -18.30 3.49
N THR A 34 -14.49 -19.54 3.18
CA THR A 34 -13.60 -20.50 2.49
C THR A 34 -13.20 -20.06 1.07
N ASN A 35 -14.00 -19.20 0.44
CA ASN A 35 -13.73 -18.64 -0.89
C ASN A 35 -12.91 -17.33 -0.85
N TRP A 36 -12.44 -16.89 0.33
CA TRP A 36 -11.78 -15.58 0.50
C TRP A 36 -10.64 -15.34 -0.49
N PHE A 37 -9.85 -16.37 -0.80
CA PHE A 37 -8.68 -16.21 -1.67
C PHE A 37 -9.08 -15.94 -3.13
N THR A 38 -10.19 -16.53 -3.58
CA THR A 38 -10.74 -16.26 -4.92
C THR A 38 -11.25 -14.83 -5.01
N GLU A 39 -11.97 -14.37 -3.99
CA GLU A 39 -12.45 -12.99 -3.92
C GLU A 39 -11.30 -11.99 -3.76
N TYR A 40 -10.28 -12.32 -2.97
CA TYR A 40 -9.07 -11.52 -2.82
C TYR A 40 -8.35 -11.32 -4.17
N LYS A 41 -8.22 -12.36 -5.00
CA LYS A 41 -7.60 -12.20 -6.34
C LYS A 41 -8.39 -11.24 -7.24
N LYS A 42 -9.73 -11.33 -7.22
CA LYS A 42 -10.59 -10.38 -7.96
C LYS A 42 -10.44 -8.98 -7.41
N LEU A 43 -10.39 -8.85 -6.08
CA LEU A 43 -10.22 -7.59 -5.38
C LEU A 43 -8.87 -6.95 -5.71
N CYS A 44 -7.77 -7.70 -5.74
CA CYS A 44 -6.47 -7.20 -6.16
C CYS A 44 -6.50 -6.63 -7.58
N HIS A 45 -7.17 -7.32 -8.50
CA HIS A 45 -7.35 -6.82 -9.87
C HIS A 45 -8.12 -5.49 -9.88
N GLN A 46 -9.21 -5.38 -9.13
CA GLN A 46 -10.00 -4.15 -9.02
C GLN A 46 -9.20 -3.03 -8.35
N PHE A 47 -8.49 -3.34 -7.27
CA PHE A 47 -7.63 -2.40 -6.56
C PHE A 47 -6.57 -1.83 -7.49
N MET A 48 -5.86 -2.68 -8.24
CA MET A 48 -4.85 -2.26 -9.23
C MET A 48 -5.42 -1.28 -10.26
N LYS A 49 -6.60 -1.56 -10.82
CA LYS A 49 -7.26 -0.64 -11.77
C LYS A 49 -7.64 0.70 -11.13
N SER A 50 -8.01 0.68 -9.85
CA SER A 50 -8.34 1.89 -9.09
C SER A 50 -7.14 2.77 -8.76
N LEU A 51 -5.91 2.32 -9.01
CA LEU A 51 -4.68 3.09 -8.78
C LEU A 51 -4.47 4.20 -9.83
N THR A 52 -5.28 4.24 -10.88
CA THR A 52 -5.31 5.37 -11.83
C THR A 52 -5.59 6.70 -11.14
N ASP A 53 -6.34 6.69 -10.03
CA ASP A 53 -6.62 7.85 -9.18
C ASP A 53 -5.46 8.21 -8.23
N SER A 54 -4.37 7.43 -8.23
CA SER A 54 -3.17 7.62 -7.39
C SER A 54 -1.90 7.74 -8.25
N ALA A 55 -2.04 8.33 -9.44
CA ALA A 55 -0.94 8.49 -10.38
C ALA A 55 0.22 9.32 -9.79
N GLU A 56 -0.10 10.31 -8.93
CA GLU A 56 0.91 11.14 -8.28
C GLU A 56 1.85 10.33 -7.39
N GLU A 57 1.29 9.42 -6.58
CA GLU A 57 2.08 8.56 -5.70
C GLU A 57 2.88 7.51 -6.50
N LEU A 58 2.29 6.97 -7.57
CA LEU A 58 2.94 5.95 -8.39
C LEU A 58 4.23 6.45 -9.08
N VAL A 59 4.36 7.76 -9.35
CA VAL A 59 5.58 8.33 -9.95
C VAL A 59 6.81 8.12 -9.06
N PHE A 60 6.63 8.17 -7.74
CA PHE A 60 7.71 8.01 -6.77
C PHE A 60 8.17 6.55 -6.63
N LEU A 61 7.38 5.58 -7.11
CA LEU A 61 7.75 4.16 -7.11
C LEU A 61 8.75 3.79 -8.21
N ASN A 62 9.19 4.75 -9.04
CA ASN A 62 10.19 4.57 -10.11
C ASN A 62 9.88 3.40 -11.07
N LEU A 63 8.60 3.18 -11.36
CA LEU A 63 8.17 2.14 -12.29
C LEU A 63 8.58 2.49 -13.72
N SER A 64 8.99 1.48 -14.50
CA SER A 64 9.06 1.65 -15.95
C SER A 64 7.66 1.87 -16.53
N GLN A 65 7.58 2.45 -17.72
CA GLN A 65 6.30 2.66 -18.41
C GLN A 65 5.52 1.35 -18.57
N ASN A 66 6.19 0.25 -18.89
CA ASN A 66 5.54 -1.05 -19.07
C ASN A 66 4.99 -1.59 -17.74
N GLU A 67 5.73 -1.45 -16.64
CA GLU A 67 5.27 -1.87 -15.31
C GLU A 67 4.11 -1.03 -14.82
N PHE A 68 4.19 0.30 -14.98
CA PHE A 68 3.09 1.21 -14.66
C PHE A 68 1.83 0.82 -15.42
N MET A 69 1.94 0.62 -16.73
CA MET A 69 0.82 0.25 -17.58
C MET A 69 0.24 -1.12 -17.21
N ALA A 70 1.09 -2.14 -17.01
CA ALA A 70 0.63 -3.45 -16.61
C ALA A 70 -0.08 -3.43 -15.24
N LEU A 71 0.38 -2.58 -14.32
CA LEU A 71 -0.21 -2.38 -13.00
C LEU A 71 -1.60 -1.74 -13.13
N ILE A 72 -1.72 -0.56 -13.74
CA ILE A 72 -3.02 0.15 -13.79
C ILE A 72 -4.06 -0.54 -14.67
N MET A 73 -3.64 -1.42 -15.60
CA MET A 73 -4.56 -2.27 -16.37
C MET A 73 -4.98 -3.54 -15.59
N GLY A 74 -4.40 -3.78 -14.41
CA GLY A 74 -4.65 -4.98 -13.61
C GLY A 74 -4.08 -6.27 -14.24
N HIS A 75 -3.10 -6.14 -15.14
CA HIS A 75 -2.48 -7.27 -15.83
C HIS A 75 -1.37 -7.93 -15.01
N ALA A 76 -0.53 -7.14 -14.35
CA ALA A 76 0.58 -7.66 -13.57
C ALA A 76 1.00 -6.73 -12.42
N MET A 77 1.39 -7.32 -11.29
CA MET A 77 2.04 -6.62 -10.19
C MET A 77 3.55 -6.53 -10.44
N PRO A 78 4.17 -5.34 -10.36
CA PRO A 78 5.63 -5.22 -10.42
C PRO A 78 6.31 -5.99 -9.28
N GLN A 79 7.50 -6.56 -9.54
CA GLN A 79 8.14 -7.49 -8.60
C GLN A 79 8.49 -6.86 -7.25
N ASN A 80 8.82 -5.57 -7.24
CA ASN A 80 9.17 -4.84 -6.01
C ASN A 80 7.96 -4.15 -5.35
N LEU A 81 6.72 -4.52 -5.70
CA LEU A 81 5.51 -3.97 -5.08
C LEU A 81 4.67 -5.07 -4.43
N SER A 82 4.00 -4.71 -3.35
CA SER A 82 3.11 -5.58 -2.60
C SER A 82 1.80 -4.87 -2.27
N ILE A 83 0.69 -5.60 -2.41
CA ILE A 83 -0.61 -5.19 -1.86
C ILE A 83 -0.72 -5.74 -0.44
N ARG A 84 -1.16 -4.89 0.48
CA ARG A 84 -1.31 -5.18 1.90
C ARG A 84 -2.73 -4.87 2.35
N PHE A 85 -3.24 -5.70 3.27
CA PHE A 85 -4.42 -5.33 4.04
C PHE A 85 -4.05 -4.29 5.10
N ARG A 86 -4.92 -3.29 5.31
CA ARG A 86 -4.85 -2.39 6.47
C ARG A 86 -5.23 -3.14 7.73
N VAL A 87 -6.31 -3.91 7.67
CA VAL A 87 -6.78 -4.81 8.72
C VAL A 87 -6.89 -6.22 8.14
N PRO A 88 -6.17 -7.22 8.68
CA PRO A 88 -6.30 -8.61 8.30
C PRO A 88 -7.73 -9.15 8.47
N LEU A 89 -8.15 -10.02 7.56
CA LEU A 89 -9.51 -10.62 7.57
C LEU A 89 -9.80 -11.37 8.89
N VAL A 90 -8.80 -12.09 9.41
CA VAL A 90 -8.90 -12.84 10.66
C VAL A 90 -9.12 -11.97 11.90
N TRP A 91 -8.89 -10.65 11.78
CA TRP A 91 -9.09 -9.66 12.83
C TRP A 91 -10.28 -8.72 12.54
N GLY A 92 -11.15 -9.09 11.60
CA GLY A 92 -12.36 -8.32 11.26
C GLY A 92 -12.19 -7.38 10.07
N GLY A 93 -11.06 -7.44 9.37
CA GLY A 93 -10.88 -6.74 8.10
C GLY A 93 -11.84 -7.23 7.01
N LYS A 94 -12.20 -6.33 6.10
CA LYS A 94 -13.13 -6.62 5.00
C LYS A 94 -12.40 -6.86 3.67
N LEU A 95 -13.02 -7.66 2.80
CA LEU A 95 -12.59 -7.84 1.41
C LEU A 95 -13.09 -6.67 0.54
N GLU A 96 -12.51 -5.49 0.75
CA GLU A 96 -12.86 -4.26 0.03
C GLU A 96 -11.61 -3.45 -0.31
N THR A 97 -11.68 -2.61 -1.35
CA THR A 97 -10.52 -1.86 -1.86
C THR A 97 -9.98 -0.88 -0.84
N ASP A 98 -10.84 -0.34 0.01
CA ASP A 98 -10.48 0.63 1.04
C ASP A 98 -9.65 -0.02 2.15
N ASN A 99 -9.79 -1.34 2.36
CA ASN A 99 -8.97 -2.11 3.28
C ASN A 99 -7.63 -2.54 2.68
N LEU A 100 -7.28 -2.05 1.48
CA LEU A 100 -6.02 -2.35 0.82
C LEU A 100 -5.15 -1.10 0.65
N PHE A 101 -3.84 -1.32 0.60
CA PHE A 101 -2.87 -0.34 0.13
C PHE A 101 -1.70 -1.02 -0.57
N LEU A 102 -0.99 -0.27 -1.40
CA LEU A 102 0.21 -0.67 -2.13
C LEU A 102 1.44 -0.08 -1.44
N CYS A 103 2.52 -0.84 -1.32
CA CYS A 103 3.82 -0.35 -0.90
C CYS A 103 4.95 -1.11 -1.60
N GLN A 104 6.20 -0.64 -1.48
CA GLN A 104 7.33 -1.44 -1.94
C GLN A 104 7.48 -2.71 -1.11
N THR A 105 7.84 -3.81 -1.76
CA THR A 105 8.07 -5.11 -1.11
C THR A 105 9.29 -5.02 -0.19
N PHE A 106 10.43 -4.59 -0.75
CA PHE A 106 11.65 -4.35 0.02
C PHE A 106 11.98 -2.85 0.05
N PRO A 107 12.24 -2.26 1.23
CA PRO A 107 12.24 -2.90 2.55
C PRO A 107 10.88 -2.88 3.27
N HIS A 108 9.88 -2.16 2.75
CA HIS A 108 8.72 -1.75 3.55
C HIS A 108 7.77 -2.88 3.93
N SER A 109 7.32 -3.72 3.00
CA SER A 109 6.38 -4.80 3.34
C SER A 109 6.95 -5.74 4.42
N HIS A 110 8.24 -6.06 4.34
CA HIS A 110 8.90 -6.92 5.32
C HIS A 110 8.95 -6.29 6.73
N ARG A 111 9.26 -5.00 6.82
CA ARG A 111 9.28 -4.26 8.10
C ARG A 111 7.88 -4.17 8.72
N LEU A 112 6.85 -4.03 7.90
CA LEU A 112 5.47 -4.06 8.38
C LEU A 112 5.09 -5.42 8.97
N ASP A 113 5.53 -6.51 8.35
CA ASP A 113 5.29 -7.85 8.90
C ASP A 113 6.02 -8.04 10.24
N GLU A 114 7.27 -7.57 10.37
CA GLU A 114 8.01 -7.57 11.64
C GLU A 114 7.25 -6.80 12.73
N PHE A 115 6.85 -5.56 12.44
CA PHE A 115 6.09 -4.70 13.36
C PHE A 115 4.77 -5.33 13.84
N ILE A 116 4.03 -5.98 12.94
CA ILE A 116 2.75 -6.62 13.27
C ILE A 116 2.99 -7.88 14.13
N LEU A 117 3.99 -8.70 13.78
CA LEU A 117 4.28 -9.95 14.48
C LEU A 117 4.79 -9.76 15.91
N GLU A 118 5.52 -8.68 16.20
CA GLU A 118 6.01 -8.34 17.56
C GLU A 118 4.88 -8.10 18.58
N GLN A 119 3.71 -7.73 18.07
CA GLN A 119 2.52 -7.43 18.86
C GLN A 119 1.63 -8.67 19.07
N ASN A 120 2.03 -9.84 18.57
CA ASN A 120 1.26 -11.06 18.70
C ASN A 120 0.90 -11.36 20.17
N GLY A 121 -0.35 -11.77 20.41
CA GLY A 121 -0.92 -12.03 21.73
C GLY A 121 -1.26 -10.80 22.57
N ALA A 122 -1.10 -9.57 22.05
CA ALA A 122 -1.58 -8.37 22.73
C ALA A 122 -3.10 -8.18 22.55
N ASN A 123 -3.74 -7.57 23.55
CA ASN A 123 -5.19 -7.30 23.51
C ASN A 123 -5.54 -6.14 22.57
N THR A 124 -4.60 -5.23 22.42
CA THR A 124 -4.68 -4.08 21.53
C THR A 124 -3.43 -4.08 20.66
N ILE A 125 -3.59 -4.00 19.35
CA ILE A 125 -2.49 -3.95 18.40
C ILE A 125 -2.60 -2.70 17.53
N TRP A 126 -1.45 -2.24 17.04
CA TRP A 126 -1.32 -1.09 16.18
C TRP A 126 -1.04 -1.58 14.76
N LEU A 127 -1.87 -1.19 13.81
CA LEU A 127 -1.69 -1.55 12.40
C LEU A 127 -1.32 -0.36 11.53
N PRO A 128 -0.43 -0.53 10.53
CA PRO A 128 -0.14 0.49 9.53
C PRO A 128 -1.40 0.89 8.76
N ASN A 129 -1.68 2.19 8.68
CA ASN A 129 -2.89 2.69 8.04
C ASN A 129 -2.64 3.96 7.19
N PRO A 130 -1.84 3.87 6.12
CA PRO A 130 -1.49 5.03 5.30
C PRO A 130 -2.74 5.66 4.67
N PRO A 131 -2.99 6.97 4.73
CA PRO A 131 -4.27 7.55 4.30
C PRO A 131 -4.58 7.35 2.81
N LYS A 132 -3.55 7.10 1.99
CA LYS A 132 -3.65 6.91 0.55
C LYS A 132 -3.62 5.43 0.17
N LYS A 133 -4.05 5.11 -1.07
CA LYS A 133 -3.97 3.75 -1.64
C LYS A 133 -2.54 3.30 -1.89
N VAL A 134 -1.61 4.23 -2.11
CA VAL A 134 -0.19 3.96 -2.29
C VAL A 134 0.57 4.63 -1.16
N TYR A 135 1.35 3.85 -0.43
CA TYR A 135 2.29 4.35 0.56
C TYR A 135 3.64 4.58 -0.11
N VAL A 136 4.11 5.82 -0.03
CA VAL A 136 5.45 6.26 -0.42
C VAL A 136 6.04 6.97 0.80
N PRO A 137 7.21 6.54 1.29
CA PRO A 137 7.86 7.22 2.40
C PRO A 137 8.17 8.68 2.09
N ILE A 138 7.98 9.59 3.06
CA ILE A 138 8.22 11.03 2.88
C ILE A 138 9.64 11.31 2.32
N HIS A 139 10.66 10.61 2.80
CA HIS A 139 12.03 10.80 2.33
C HIS A 139 12.22 10.47 0.84
N GLU A 140 11.41 9.57 0.27
CA GLU A 140 11.38 9.28 -1.17
C GLU A 140 10.61 10.35 -1.97
N THR A 141 9.70 11.10 -1.32
CA THR A 141 8.95 12.19 -1.96
C THR A 141 9.74 13.50 -2.04
N THR A 142 10.70 13.72 -1.12
CA THR A 142 11.48 14.97 -1.03
C THR A 142 12.90 14.88 -1.58
N GLY A 143 13.35 13.69 -2.03
CA GLY A 143 14.73 13.43 -2.45
C GLY A 143 14.96 13.56 -3.95
N GLY A 144 15.26 14.77 -4.43
CA GLY A 144 15.91 14.97 -5.73
C GLY A 144 15.71 16.37 -6.30
N ASP A 145 16.80 17.04 -6.68
CA ASP A 145 16.90 18.32 -7.43
C ASP A 145 16.22 18.30 -8.83
N GLY A 146 15.24 17.41 -9.05
CA GLY A 146 14.64 17.08 -10.32
C GLY A 146 13.16 17.42 -10.42
N GLY A 147 12.71 18.57 -9.90
CA GLY A 147 11.31 19.01 -10.01
C GLY A 147 10.75 18.89 -11.43
N ASN A 148 11.57 19.16 -12.45
CA ASN A 148 11.21 18.96 -13.86
C ASN A 148 10.99 17.48 -14.23
N ALA A 149 11.80 16.55 -13.70
CA ALA A 149 11.69 15.12 -14.02
C ALA A 149 10.42 14.48 -13.45
N THR A 150 9.98 14.91 -12.26
CA THR A 150 8.71 14.45 -11.67
C THR A 150 7.52 14.99 -12.47
N THR A 151 7.54 16.28 -12.82
CA THR A 151 6.49 16.90 -13.65
C THR A 151 6.42 16.29 -15.05
N ASP A 152 7.56 15.97 -15.66
CA ASP A 152 7.62 15.31 -16.97
C ASP A 152 7.04 13.89 -16.90
N ARG A 153 7.36 13.12 -15.84
CA ARG A 153 6.78 11.78 -15.63
C ARG A 153 5.28 11.83 -15.38
N LEU A 154 4.80 12.76 -14.56
CA LEU A 154 3.37 12.99 -14.34
C LEU A 154 2.64 13.29 -15.65
N SER A 155 3.22 14.17 -16.47
CA SER A 155 2.66 14.54 -17.78
C SER A 155 2.61 13.36 -18.74
N GLN A 156 3.66 12.53 -18.76
CA GLN A 156 3.69 11.29 -19.56
C GLN A 156 2.64 10.27 -19.09
N MET A 157 2.49 10.07 -17.78
CA MET A 157 1.48 9.17 -17.21
C MET A 157 0.07 9.68 -17.53
N ALA A 158 -0.20 10.98 -17.34
CA ALA A 158 -1.49 11.60 -17.64
C ALA A 158 -1.87 11.49 -19.12
N ALA A 159 -0.93 11.77 -20.03
CA ALA A 159 -1.14 11.63 -21.47
C ALA A 159 -1.49 10.18 -21.86
N GLN A 160 -0.90 9.20 -21.18
CA GLN A 160 -1.13 7.79 -21.45
C GLN A 160 -2.46 7.27 -20.91
N ILE A 161 -2.86 7.71 -19.70
CA ILE A 161 -4.20 7.46 -19.16
C ILE A 161 -5.26 8.08 -20.10
N GLY A 162 -5.04 9.32 -20.54
CA GLY A 162 -5.93 10.02 -21.46
C GLY A 162 -6.08 9.32 -22.81
N LYS A 163 -4.97 8.91 -23.44
CA LYS A 163 -4.96 8.18 -24.71
C LYS A 163 -5.76 6.88 -24.64
N ASN A 164 -5.73 6.18 -23.51
CA ASN A 164 -6.44 4.92 -23.34
C ASN A 164 -7.93 5.10 -23.08
N ARG A 165 -8.34 6.14 -22.33
CA ARG A 165 -9.77 6.48 -22.16
C ARG A 165 -10.45 6.87 -23.47
N SER A 166 -9.69 7.26 -24.50
CA SER A 166 -10.21 7.55 -25.84
C SER A 166 -10.26 6.33 -26.78
N MET A 167 -9.77 5.17 -26.35
CA MET A 167 -9.76 3.92 -27.14
C MET A 167 -10.72 2.83 -26.61
N GLU A 168 -11.37 3.06 -25.46
CA GLU A 168 -12.56 2.32 -25.00
C GLU A 168 -13.84 2.97 -25.55
#